data_AF-A0A800UEK0-F1
#
_entry.id   AF-A0A800UEK0-F1
#
_cell.length_a   1.000
_cell.length_b   1.000
_cell.length_c   1.000
_cell.angle_alpha   90.00
_cell.angle_beta   90.00
_cell.angle_gamma   90.00
#
_symmetry.space_group_name_H-M   'P 1'
#
loop_
_entity.id
_entity.type
_entity.pdbx_description
1 polymer ?
#
loop_
_entity_poly.entity_id
_entity_poly.type
_entity_poly.pdbx_seq_one_letter_code
_entity_poly.pdbx_strand_id
1 'polypeptide(L)' 'MTEAMMEKIDHIEKLLMEINAKIDNFLGFEELSEEELEEIERLREEVKSGEYVRFEEMF' A
#
# COMPACT_ATOMS: atom_id res chain seq x y z
N MET A 1 -35.83 -3.83 1.65
CA MET A 1 -35.08 -5.08 1.87
C MET A 1 -34.04 -5.31 0.78
N THR A 2 -34.41 -5.21 -0.49
CA THR A 2 -33.49 -5.33 -1.64
C THR A 2 -32.40 -4.25 -1.68
N GLU A 3 -32.74 -3.02 -1.26
CA GLU A 3 -31.82 -1.87 -1.26
C GLU A 3 -30.70 -2.00 -0.21
N ALA A 4 -31.06 -2.33 1.03
CA ALA A 4 -30.10 -2.64 2.09
C ALA A 4 -29.23 -3.88 1.78
N MET A 5 -29.72 -4.78 0.92
CA MET A 5 -28.97 -5.92 0.44
C MET A 5 -27.97 -5.52 -0.66
N MET A 6 -28.35 -4.62 -1.57
CA MET A 6 -27.43 -4.01 -2.54
C MET A 6 -26.33 -3.21 -1.86
N GLU A 7 -26.65 -2.36 -0.88
CA GLU A 7 -25.63 -1.60 -0.15
C GLU A 7 -24.59 -2.50 0.53
N LYS A 8 -25.01 -3.66 1.05
CA LYS A 8 -24.10 -4.64 1.64
C LYS A 8 -23.23 -5.33 0.58
N ILE A 9 -23.77 -5.60 -0.60
CA ILE A 9 -23.01 -6.19 -1.72
C ILE A 9 -21.97 -5.19 -2.23
N ASP A 10 -22.34 -3.94 -2.44
CA ASP A 10 -21.41 -2.87 -2.87
C ASP A 10 -20.30 -2.64 -1.84
N HIS A 11 -20.63 -2.75 -0.55
CA HIS A 11 -19.63 -2.65 0.51
C HIS A 11 -18.66 -3.83 0.48
N ILE A 12 -19.15 -5.06 0.27
CA ILE A 12 -18.31 -6.24 0.13
C ILE A 12 -17.40 -6.12 -1.11
N GLU A 13 -17.93 -5.63 -2.24
CA GLU A 13 -17.14 -5.43 -3.46
C GLU A 13 -15.98 -4.45 -3.24
N LYS A 14 -16.23 -3.32 -2.58
CA LYS A 14 -15.17 -2.36 -2.22
C LYS A 14 -14.09 -2.99 -1.33
N LEU A 15 -14.50 -3.76 -0.32
CA LEU A 15 -13.55 -4.46 0.56
C LEU A 15 -12.70 -5.47 -0.22
N LEU A 16 -13.30 -6.20 -1.18
CA LEU A 16 -12.56 -7.14 -2.02
C LEU A 16 -11.54 -6.43 -2.94
N MET A 17 -11.91 -5.28 -3.51
CA MET A 17 -10.98 -4.47 -4.30
C MET A 17 -9.80 -3.95 -3.47
N GLU A 18 -10.06 -3.48 -2.24
CA GLU A 18 -9.01 -3.04 -1.32
C GLU A 18 -8.07 -4.18 -0.91
N ILE A 19 -8.61 -5.36 -0.66
CA ILE A 19 -7.82 -6.55 -0.35
C ILE A 19 -6.94 -6.93 -1.55
N ASN A 20 -7.49 -6.97 -2.77
CA ASN A 20 -6.70 -7.25 -3.97
C ASN A 20 -5.56 -6.24 -4.16
N ALA A 21 -5.84 -4.94 -4.05
CA ALA A 21 -4.80 -3.91 -4.17
C ALA A 21 -3.72 -4.05 -3.10
N LYS A 22 -4.09 -4.45 -1.87
CA LYS A 22 -3.11 -4.73 -0.81
C LYS A 22 -2.30 -5.99 -1.10
N ILE A 23 -2.92 -7.03 -1.64
CA ILE A 23 -2.25 -8.27 -2.04
C ILE A 23 -1.28 -8.00 -3.19
N ASP A 24 -1.68 -7.25 -4.23
CA ASP A 24 -0.79 -6.88 -5.35
C ASP A 24 0.42 -6.07 -4.85
N ASN A 25 0.19 -5.11 -3.95
CA ASN A 25 1.27 -4.37 -3.30
C ASN A 25 2.16 -5.28 -2.44
N PHE A 26 1.60 -6.29 -1.78
CA PHE A 26 2.34 -7.21 -0.89
C PHE A 26 3.11 -8.28 -1.67
N LEU A 27 2.54 -8.81 -2.76
CA LEU A 27 3.21 -9.75 -3.66
C LEU A 27 4.38 -9.08 -4.39
N GLY A 28 4.32 -7.76 -4.63
CA GLY A 28 5.48 -6.99 -5.07
C GLY A 28 6.66 -6.99 -4.08
N PHE A 29 6.44 -7.32 -2.79
CA PHE A 29 7.53 -7.51 -1.82
C PHE A 29 8.19 -8.89 -1.89
N GLU A 30 7.53 -9.90 -2.48
CA GLU A 30 8.12 -11.24 -2.66
C GLU A 30 9.13 -11.30 -3.81
N GLU A 31 9.14 -10.30 -4.71
CA GLU A 31 10.11 -10.16 -5.81
C GLU A 31 11.29 -9.23 -5.48
N LEU A 32 11.29 -8.58 -4.31
CA LEU A 32 12.40 -7.71 -3.92
C LEU A 32 13.64 -8.54 -3.61
N SER A 33 14.74 -8.20 -4.28
CA SER A 33 16.06 -8.67 -3.92
C SER A 33 16.45 -8.21 -2.51
N GLU A 34 17.45 -8.87 -1.91
CA GLU A 34 17.98 -8.46 -0.59
C GLU A 34 18.40 -6.99 -0.57
N GLU A 35 18.95 -6.47 -1.68
CA GLU A 35 19.36 -5.07 -1.82
C GLU A 35 18.16 -4.10 -1.76
N GLU A 36 17.06 -4.44 -2.43
CA GLU A 36 15.84 -3.63 -2.45
C GLU A 36 15.14 -3.65 -1.08
N LEU A 37 15.17 -4.78 -0.37
CA LEU A 37 14.69 -4.86 1.02
C LEU A 37 15.49 -3.95 1.95
N GLU A 38 16.82 -3.95 1.84
CA GLU A 38 17.68 -3.04 2.61
C GLU A 38 17.40 -1.57 2.29
N GLU A 39 17.13 -1.23 1.03
CA GLU A 39 16.79 0.13 0.63
C GLU A 39 15.47 0.59 1.25
N ILE A 40 14.45 -0.27 1.25
CA ILE A 40 13.16 0.02 1.92
C ILE A 40 13.35 0.20 3.43
N GLU A 41 14.18 -0.62 4.06
CA GLU A 41 14.48 -0.50 5.49
C GLU A 41 15.15 0.84 5.79
N ARG A 42 16.13 1.27 4.98
CA ARG A 42 16.78 2.59 5.07
C ARG A 42 15.77 3.74 4.89
N LEU A 43 14.92 3.67 3.86
CA LEU A 43 13.87 4.67 3.63
C LEU A 43 12.90 4.77 4.80
N ARG A 44 12.56 3.65 5.46
CA ARG A 44 11.72 3.65 6.67
C ARG A 44 12.41 4.32 7.85
N GLU A 45 13.72 4.17 7.99
CA GLU A 45 14.50 4.84 9.04
C GLU A 45 14.61 6.35 8.80
N GLU A 46 14.86 6.78 7.56
CA GLU A 46 14.91 8.20 7.15
C GLU A 46 13.56 8.91 7.37
N VAL A 47 12.45 8.26 7.02
CA VAL A 47 11.11 8.80 7.28
C VAL A 47 10.83 8.90 8.79
N LYS A 48 11.29 7.93 9.60
CA LYS A 48 11.14 7.95 11.06
C LYS A 48 12.01 9.01 11.73
N SER A 49 13.23 9.27 11.23
CA SER A 49 14.11 10.31 11.75
C SER A 49 13.63 11.72 11.37
N GLY A 50 12.70 11.82 10.42
CA GLY A 50 12.22 13.08 9.87
C GLY A 50 13.15 13.66 8.80
N GLU A 51 14.17 12.92 8.39
CA GLU A 51 15.10 13.26 7.32
C GLU A 51 14.56 12.74 5.98
N TYR A 52 13.40 13.25 5.55
CA TYR A 52 12.87 12.96 4.22
C TYR A 52 12.69 14.27 3.44
N VAL A 53 13.01 14.21 2.15
CA VAL A 53 12.84 15.33 1.23
C VAL A 53 11.56 15.08 0.43
N ARG A 54 10.69 16.08 0.33
CA ARG A 54 9.47 15.94 -0.45
C ARG A 54 9.82 15.98 -1.94
N PHE A 55 9.06 15.24 -2.73
CA PHE A 55 9.26 15.17 -4.18
C PHE A 55 9.25 16.56 -4.86
N GLU A 56 8.48 17.51 -4.29
CA GLU A 56 8.40 18.92 -4.70
C GLU A 56 9.67 19.74 -4.42
N GLU A 57 10.56 19.26 -3.55
CA GLU A 57 11.82 19.93 -3.19
C GLU A 57 13.01 19.40 -4.00
N MET A 58 12.80 18.32 -4.77
CA MET A 58 13.80 17.67 -5.63
C MET A 58 13.74 18.14 -7.10
N PHE A 59 12.68 18.83 -7.52
CA PHE A 59 12.43 19.26 -8.91
C PHE A 59 12.00 20.73 -9.02
#